data_AF-A0A164TX28-F1
#
_entry.id   AF-A0A164TX28-F1
#
_cell.length_a   1.000
_cell.length_b   1.000
_cell.length_c   1.000
_cell.angle_alpha   90.00
_cell.angle_beta   90.00
_cell.angle_gamma   90.00
#
_symmetry.space_group_name_H-M   'P 1'
#
loop_
_entity.id
_entity.type
_entity.pdbx_description
1 polymer ?
#
loop_
_entity_poly.entity_id
_entity_poly.type
_entity_poly.pdbx_seq_one_letter_code
_entity_poly.pdbx_strand_id
1 'polypeptide(L)'
;MSFVSNIILNLRPCNVVNSVVRWASKKAGGSSRNRKGHAPGKRRGIKAQDGTRVTQSSILLRQLNIRCHPGLNVGIGKDGSLYALQPGKVLITCEKFQPNFDKYWTDRVYRSRKENMANVYKKYFHVIPDPLEPKFRLVETV
;
A
#
# COMPACT_ATOMS: atom_id res chain seq x y z
N MET A 1 -43.65 93.66 -17.84
CA MET A 1 -42.35 93.54 -18.53
C MET A 1 -41.40 92.87 -17.56
N SER A 2 -40.93 91.68 -17.95
CA SER A 2 -39.72 90.95 -17.56
C SER A 2 -39.24 91.10 -16.12
N PHE A 3 -38.98 90.03 -15.38
CA PHE A 3 -37.71 89.33 -15.53
C PHE A 3 -37.75 88.01 -14.73
N VAL A 4 -37.43 86.94 -15.46
CA VAL A 4 -36.75 85.70 -15.05
C VAL A 4 -37.21 84.95 -13.80
N SER A 5 -37.91 83.86 -14.09
CA SER A 5 -37.63 82.52 -13.55
C SER A 5 -36.16 82.33 -13.16
N ASN A 6 -35.91 81.93 -11.92
CA ASN A 6 -34.80 81.02 -11.62
C ASN A 6 -35.17 80.14 -10.44
N ILE A 7 -35.45 78.89 -10.80
CA ILE A 7 -35.60 77.73 -9.94
C ILE A 7 -34.40 77.70 -8.99
N ILE A 8 -34.67 77.79 -7.69
CA ILE A 8 -33.70 77.39 -6.66
C ILE A 8 -33.44 75.91 -6.89
N LEU A 9 -32.31 75.61 -7.54
CA LEU A 9 -31.81 74.25 -7.65
C LEU A 9 -31.60 73.73 -6.22
N ASN A 10 -32.42 72.76 -5.84
CA ASN A 10 -32.17 71.86 -4.74
C ASN A 10 -30.81 71.18 -4.99
N LEU A 11 -29.74 71.82 -4.52
CA LEU A 11 -28.48 71.13 -4.27
C LEU A 11 -28.76 70.19 -3.10
N ARG A 12 -29.18 68.96 -3.44
CA ARG A 12 -29.09 67.84 -2.51
C ARG A 12 -27.68 67.92 -1.91
N PRO A 13 -27.50 67.87 -0.58
CA PRO A 13 -26.16 67.71 -0.04
C PRO A 13 -25.55 66.56 -0.81
N CYS A 14 -24.42 66.83 -1.46
CA CYS A 14 -23.62 65.78 -2.06
C CYS A 14 -23.56 64.70 -0.99
N ASN A 15 -24.13 63.53 -1.29
CA ASN A 15 -23.83 62.37 -0.48
C ASN A 15 -22.31 62.35 -0.51
N VAL A 16 -21.70 62.70 0.62
CA VAL A 16 -20.35 62.30 0.94
C VAL A 16 -20.45 60.81 0.74
N VAL A 17 -20.06 60.35 -0.44
CA VAL A 17 -19.65 58.97 -0.62
C VAL A 17 -18.58 58.88 0.44
N ASN A 18 -18.99 58.38 1.61
CA ASN A 18 -18.09 57.78 2.56
C ASN A 18 -17.35 56.81 1.69
N SER A 19 -16.18 57.22 1.20
CA SER A 19 -15.26 56.34 0.53
C SER A 19 -14.94 55.39 1.66
N VAL A 20 -15.67 54.28 1.71
CA VAL A 20 -15.35 53.20 2.61
C VAL A 20 -14.06 52.66 2.02
N VAL A 21 -12.95 53.29 2.40
CA VAL A 21 -11.61 52.79 2.11
C VAL A 21 -11.53 51.50 2.90
N ARG A 22 -11.92 50.40 2.26
CA ARG A 22 -11.57 49.08 2.75
C ARG A 22 -10.10 48.93 2.42
N TRP A 23 -9.24 49.14 3.41
CA TRP A 23 -7.87 48.64 3.34
C TRP A 23 -7.94 47.16 2.93
N ALA A 24 -7.07 46.76 1.99
CA ALA A 24 -7.02 45.38 1.51
C ALA A 24 -7.04 44.44 2.73
N SER A 25 -8.08 43.60 2.86
CA SER A 25 -8.12 42.60 3.93
C SER A 25 -6.87 41.75 3.77
N LYS A 26 -6.09 41.62 4.87
CA LYS A 26 -4.76 41.01 4.92
C LYS A 26 -4.56 39.97 3.82
N LYS A 27 -3.45 40.05 3.07
CA LYS A 27 -2.98 38.99 2.17
C LYS A 27 -2.55 37.76 3.00
N ALA A 28 -3.47 37.17 3.75
CA ALA A 28 -3.28 35.90 4.42
C ALA A 28 -3.71 34.81 3.43
N GLY A 29 -2.83 34.54 2.46
CA GLY A 29 -2.91 33.31 1.70
C GLY A 29 -2.89 32.14 2.68
N GLY A 30 -3.94 31.31 2.67
CA GLY A 30 -4.10 30.23 3.62
C GLY A 30 -2.89 29.29 3.65
N SER A 31 -2.51 28.83 4.84
CA SER A 31 -1.56 27.73 5.01
C SER A 31 -2.07 26.46 4.30
N SER A 32 -1.16 25.56 3.91
CA SER A 32 -1.58 24.30 3.30
C SER A 32 -2.52 23.54 4.26
N ARG A 33 -3.76 23.34 3.83
CA ARG A 33 -4.81 22.68 4.63
C ARG A 33 -4.57 21.17 4.77
N ASN A 34 -3.69 20.60 3.93
CA ASN A 34 -3.36 19.18 3.90
C ASN A 34 -2.05 18.89 4.64
N ARG A 35 -2.12 18.64 5.96
CA ARG A 35 -0.98 18.19 6.78
C ARG A 35 -0.85 16.66 6.87
N LYS A 36 -1.00 15.94 5.76
CA LYS A 36 -0.85 14.48 5.75
C LYS A 36 -0.03 14.05 4.54
N GLY A 37 1.25 13.77 4.75
CA GLY A 37 2.14 13.45 3.63
C GLY A 37 3.46 12.75 3.95
N HIS A 38 3.92 12.68 5.20
CA HIS A 38 5.27 12.19 5.49
C HIS A 38 5.23 10.88 6.29
N ALA A 39 4.64 9.83 5.72
CA ALA A 39 4.82 8.49 6.27
C ALA A 39 6.19 7.94 5.80
N PRO A 40 7.07 7.50 6.71
CA PRO A 40 8.33 6.90 6.31
C PRO A 40 8.09 5.60 5.53
N GLY A 41 9.02 5.26 4.64
CA GLY A 41 8.98 4.02 3.89
C GLY A 41 9.00 2.81 4.84
N LYS A 42 8.06 1.88 4.66
CA LYS A 42 7.87 0.70 5.55
C LYS A 42 8.91 -0.42 5.34
N ARG A 43 9.94 -0.20 4.51
CA ARG A 43 11.05 -1.14 4.20
C ARG A 43 10.59 -2.57 3.82
N ARG A 44 9.44 -2.67 3.13
CA ARG A 44 8.89 -3.91 2.56
C ARG A 44 9.72 -4.34 1.33
N GLY A 45 9.73 -5.63 1.04
CA GLY A 45 10.51 -6.21 -0.04
C GLY A 45 11.08 -7.58 0.29
N ILE A 46 11.77 -8.17 -0.69
CA ILE A 46 12.48 -9.44 -0.58
C ILE A 46 13.65 -9.26 0.38
N LYS A 47 13.86 -10.24 1.26
CA LYS A 47 14.94 -10.27 2.26
C LYS A 47 15.94 -11.40 1.98
N ALA A 48 15.46 -12.53 1.47
CA ALA A 48 16.30 -13.60 0.94
C ALA A 48 16.02 -13.78 -0.56
N GLN A 49 17.08 -13.68 -1.37
CA GLN A 49 16.99 -13.86 -2.81
C GLN A 49 17.00 -15.35 -3.16
N ASP A 50 16.69 -15.65 -4.42
CA ASP A 50 16.85 -17.00 -4.96
C ASP A 50 18.28 -17.53 -4.72
N GLY A 51 18.39 -18.78 -4.31
CA GLY A 51 19.65 -19.44 -3.99
C GLY A 51 20.29 -19.07 -2.66
N THR A 52 19.73 -18.13 -1.89
CA THR A 52 20.24 -17.77 -0.56
C THR A 52 19.94 -18.89 0.43
N ARG A 53 20.93 -19.26 1.26
CA ARG A 53 20.70 -20.18 2.39
C ARG A 53 20.09 -19.42 3.56
N VAL A 54 19.02 -19.97 4.13
CA VAL A 54 18.26 -19.37 5.23
C VAL A 54 18.15 -20.34 6.40
N THR A 55 18.06 -19.81 7.60
CA THR A 55 17.74 -20.60 8.79
C THR A 55 16.23 -20.71 8.98
N GLN A 56 15.80 -21.64 9.83
CA GLN A 56 14.41 -21.72 10.24
C GLN A 56 13.91 -20.38 10.80
N SER A 57 12.66 -20.02 10.50
CA SER A 57 11.99 -18.78 10.91
C SER A 57 12.59 -17.48 10.33
N SER A 58 13.53 -17.58 9.40
CA SER A 58 14.02 -16.41 8.65
C SER A 58 12.90 -15.80 7.79
N ILE A 59 12.82 -14.47 7.77
CA ILE A 59 11.86 -13.74 6.92
C ILE A 59 12.38 -13.72 5.48
N LEU A 60 11.57 -14.20 4.54
CA LEU A 60 11.91 -14.27 3.11
C LEU A 60 11.43 -13.03 2.36
N LEU A 61 10.21 -12.59 2.62
CA LEU A 61 9.56 -11.48 1.93
C LEU A 61 8.61 -10.76 2.88
N ARG A 62 8.71 -9.44 2.97
CA ARG A 62 7.69 -8.60 3.62
C ARG A 62 6.87 -7.89 2.54
N GLN A 63 5.58 -8.19 2.46
CA GLN A 63 4.66 -7.61 1.47
C GLN A 63 3.42 -7.02 2.15
N LEU A 64 2.68 -6.16 1.46
CA LEU A 64 1.39 -5.64 1.95
C LEU A 64 0.24 -6.46 1.37
N ASN A 65 0.21 -6.54 0.05
CA ASN A 65 -0.67 -7.44 -0.69
C ASN A 65 0.12 -8.68 -1.08
N ILE A 66 -0.56 -9.81 -1.21
CA ILE A 66 0.06 -11.09 -1.57
C ILE A 66 0.44 -11.04 -3.05
N ARG A 67 1.70 -10.69 -3.33
CA ARG A 67 2.29 -10.71 -4.68
C ARG A 67 2.96 -12.05 -4.96
N CYS A 68 3.63 -12.59 -3.94
CA CYS A 68 4.23 -13.92 -3.96
C CYS A 68 3.52 -14.80 -2.95
N HIS A 69 3.40 -16.08 -3.29
CA HIS A 69 2.69 -17.09 -2.52
C HIS A 69 3.68 -18.01 -1.79
N PRO A 70 3.27 -18.59 -0.65
CA PRO A 70 4.05 -19.62 0.02
C PRO A 70 4.01 -20.91 -0.82
N GLY A 71 5.19 -21.51 -1.02
CA GLY A 71 5.36 -22.84 -1.59
C GLY A 71 5.83 -23.84 -0.52
N LEU A 72 6.75 -24.72 -0.90
CA LEU A 72 7.29 -25.78 -0.03
C LEU A 72 8.07 -25.18 1.15
N ASN A 73 7.79 -25.64 2.37
CA ASN A 73 8.47 -25.22 3.61
C ASN A 73 8.46 -23.71 3.88
N VAL A 74 7.43 -23.00 3.41
CA VAL A 74 7.25 -21.57 3.64
C VAL A 74 5.90 -21.29 4.29
N GLY A 75 5.92 -20.54 5.39
CA GLY A 75 4.72 -20.06 6.08
C GLY A 75 4.33 -18.64 5.67
N ILE A 76 3.08 -18.27 5.92
CA ILE A 76 2.57 -16.91 5.75
C ILE A 76 2.11 -16.33 7.10
N GLY A 77 2.63 -15.15 7.45
CA GLY A 77 2.25 -14.44 8.67
C GLY A 77 0.94 -13.68 8.53
N LYS A 78 0.38 -13.20 9.66
CA LYS A 78 -0.84 -12.37 9.69
C LYS A 78 -0.72 -11.08 8.87
N ASP A 79 0.48 -10.53 8.79
CA ASP A 79 0.82 -9.33 8.01
C ASP A 79 1.14 -9.62 6.53
N GLY A 80 0.98 -10.88 6.09
CA GLY A 80 1.25 -11.34 4.73
C GLY A 80 2.73 -11.61 4.41
N SER A 81 3.61 -11.52 5.42
CA SER A 81 5.04 -11.81 5.26
C SER A 81 5.29 -13.31 5.08
N LEU A 82 6.24 -13.68 4.24
CA LEU A 82 6.67 -15.08 4.05
C LEU A 82 7.89 -15.37 4.93
N TYR A 83 7.92 -16.54 5.56
CA TYR A 83 9.02 -17.00 6.41
C TYR A 83 9.34 -18.48 6.18
N ALA A 84 10.59 -18.86 6.39
CA ALA A 84 11.06 -20.23 6.23
C ALA A 84 10.62 -21.11 7.42
N LEU A 85 10.09 -22.31 7.14
CA LEU A 85 9.72 -23.29 8.16
C LEU A 85 10.87 -24.23 8.52
N GLN A 86 11.81 -24.43 7.60
CA GLN A 86 12.99 -25.28 7.75
C GLN A 86 14.24 -24.52 7.27
N PRO A 87 15.44 -24.88 7.76
CA PRO A 87 16.69 -24.35 7.21
C PRO A 87 16.95 -24.95 5.82
N GLY A 88 17.43 -24.14 4.89
CA GLY A 88 17.66 -24.60 3.53
C GLY A 88 17.93 -23.49 2.52
N LYS A 89 17.91 -23.84 1.24
CA LYS A 89 18.13 -22.92 0.13
C LYS A 89 16.80 -22.41 -0.44
N VAL A 90 16.69 -21.10 -0.60
CA VAL A 90 15.49 -20.47 -1.19
C VAL A 90 15.44 -20.73 -2.69
N LEU A 91 14.27 -21.12 -3.20
CA LEU A 91 13.97 -21.25 -4.62
C LEU A 91 12.70 -20.45 -4.94
N ILE A 92 12.73 -19.64 -5.98
CA ILE A 92 11.60 -18.84 -6.46
C ILE A 92 11.15 -19.38 -7.80
N THR A 93 9.96 -19.97 -7.84
CA THR A 93 9.36 -20.54 -9.06
C THR A 93 8.18 -19.71 -9.54
N CYS A 94 7.79 -19.89 -10.80
CA CYS A 94 6.56 -19.35 -11.35
C CYS A 94 5.62 -20.53 -11.65
N GLU A 95 4.60 -20.71 -10.81
CA GLU A 95 3.71 -21.88 -10.87
C GLU A 95 2.27 -21.45 -11.16
N LYS A 96 1.46 -22.41 -11.60
CA LYS A 96 0.02 -22.19 -11.82
C LYS A 96 -0.66 -21.91 -10.49
N PHE A 97 -1.39 -20.81 -10.43
CA PHE A 97 -2.11 -20.38 -9.24
C PHE A 97 -3.46 -21.08 -9.16
N GLN A 98 -3.66 -21.87 -8.11
CA GLN A 98 -4.90 -22.59 -7.86
C GLN A 98 -5.55 -22.04 -6.58
N PRO A 99 -6.46 -21.05 -6.71
CA PRO A 99 -7.13 -20.49 -5.55
C PRO A 99 -8.29 -21.37 -5.07
N ASN A 100 -8.55 -21.35 -3.76
CA ASN A 100 -9.78 -21.93 -3.22
C ASN A 100 -10.97 -20.96 -3.45
N PHE A 101 -11.90 -21.36 -4.32
CA PHE A 101 -13.09 -20.59 -4.70
C PHE A 101 -14.24 -20.64 -3.69
N ASP A 102 -14.21 -21.56 -2.70
CA ASP A 102 -15.21 -21.63 -1.63
C ASP A 102 -15.19 -20.36 -0.78
N LYS A 103 -14.03 -19.69 -0.72
CA LYS A 103 -13.90 -18.38 -0.07
C LYS A 103 -14.54 -17.30 -0.93
N TYR A 104 -15.58 -16.66 -0.41
CA TYR A 104 -16.32 -15.60 -1.11
C TYR A 104 -15.44 -14.47 -1.67
N TRP A 105 -14.34 -14.11 -0.98
CA TRP A 105 -13.44 -13.05 -1.43
C TRP A 105 -12.61 -13.48 -2.63
N THR A 106 -12.23 -14.75 -2.70
CA THR A 106 -11.52 -15.31 -3.85
C THR A 106 -12.42 -15.22 -5.07
N ASP A 107 -13.65 -15.73 -4.97
CA ASP A 107 -14.62 -15.68 -6.07
C ASP A 107 -14.90 -14.24 -6.49
N ARG A 108 -15.00 -13.29 -5.54
CA ARG A 108 -15.16 -11.86 -5.85
C ARG A 108 -13.98 -11.27 -6.63
N VAL A 109 -12.75 -11.52 -6.20
CA VAL A 109 -11.53 -10.95 -6.82
C VAL A 109 -11.25 -11.59 -8.18
N TYR A 110 -11.53 -12.88 -8.32
CA TYR A 110 -11.20 -13.67 -9.51
C TYR A 110 -12.40 -14.00 -10.39
N ARG A 111 -13.59 -13.44 -10.12
CA ARG A 111 -14.85 -13.72 -10.83
C ARG A 111 -14.70 -13.64 -12.33
N SER A 112 -14.12 -12.53 -12.81
CA SER A 112 -13.93 -12.25 -14.24
C SER A 112 -12.86 -13.10 -14.91
N ARG A 113 -12.05 -13.83 -14.14
CA ARG A 113 -10.95 -14.67 -14.62
C ARG A 113 -11.19 -16.15 -14.38
N LYS A 114 -12.38 -16.53 -13.91
CA LYS A 114 -12.69 -17.91 -13.51
C LYS A 114 -12.51 -18.90 -14.67
N GLU A 115 -12.95 -18.50 -15.86
CA GLU A 115 -12.83 -19.29 -17.10
C GLU A 115 -11.37 -19.52 -17.50
N ASN A 116 -10.52 -18.51 -17.34
CA ASN A 116 -9.10 -18.57 -17.70
C ASN A 116 -8.17 -18.80 -16.49
N MET A 117 -8.69 -19.36 -15.39
CA MET A 117 -7.91 -19.52 -14.15
C MET A 117 -6.70 -20.44 -14.34
N ALA A 118 -6.83 -21.45 -15.20
CA ALA A 118 -5.78 -22.42 -15.49
C ALA A 118 -4.47 -21.79 -16.03
N ASN A 119 -4.54 -20.55 -16.52
CA ASN A 119 -3.42 -19.83 -17.13
C ASN A 119 -2.88 -18.69 -16.23
N VAL A 120 -3.37 -18.57 -14.99
CA VAL A 120 -2.85 -17.59 -14.04
C VAL A 120 -1.61 -18.17 -13.37
N TYR A 121 -0.47 -17.52 -13.58
CA TYR A 121 0.78 -17.88 -12.91
C TYR A 121 1.12 -16.89 -11.81
N LYS A 122 1.69 -17.41 -10.72
CA LYS A 122 2.16 -16.61 -9.58
C LYS A 122 3.55 -17.06 -9.16
N LYS A 123 4.26 -16.16 -8.47
CA LYS A 123 5.57 -16.48 -7.90
C LYS A 123 5.38 -17.22 -6.58
N TYR A 124 6.06 -18.34 -6.43
CA TYR A 124 6.07 -19.11 -5.20
C TYR A 124 7.47 -19.10 -4.61
N PHE A 125 7.54 -18.98 -3.28
CA PHE A 125 8.78 -19.15 -2.54
C PHE A 125 8.81 -20.54 -1.95
N HIS A 126 9.88 -21.27 -2.21
CA HIS A 126 10.16 -22.59 -1.67
C HIS A 126 11.46 -22.51 -0.87
N VAL A 127 11.56 -23.35 0.16
CA VAL A 127 12.82 -23.60 0.85
C VAL A 127 13.12 -25.08 0.70
N ILE A 128 14.15 -25.38 -0.08
CA ILE A 128 14.68 -26.74 -0.22
C ILE A 128 15.50 -27.01 1.03
N PRO A 129 15.09 -27.95 1.89
CA PRO A 129 15.76 -28.18 3.15
C PRO A 129 17.16 -28.74 2.91
N ASP A 130 18.08 -28.40 3.80
CA ASP A 130 19.40 -29.04 3.79
C ASP A 130 19.24 -30.53 4.13
N PRO A 131 20.02 -31.43 3.51
CA PRO A 131 19.96 -32.85 3.82
C PRO A 131 20.31 -33.08 5.29
N LEU A 132 19.41 -33.76 6.01
CA LEU A 132 19.66 -34.16 7.39
C LEU A 132 20.61 -35.36 7.35
N GLU A 133 21.83 -35.22 7.85
CA GLU A 133 22.73 -36.35 8.06
C GLU A 133 22.17 -37.22 9.21
N PRO A 134 21.70 -38.46 8.94
CA PRO A 134 21.17 -39.30 9.99
C PRO A 134 22.33 -39.84 10.84
N LYS A 135 22.58 -39.21 12.00
CA LYS A 135 23.60 -39.65 12.96
C LYS A 135 22.95 -40.52 14.02
N PHE A 136 22.90 -41.82 13.77
CA PHE A 136 22.48 -42.79 14.76
C PHE A 136 23.64 -43.08 15.71
N ARG A 137 23.38 -43.08 17.02
CA ARG A 137 24.33 -43.52 18.04
C ARG A 137 23.76 -44.75 18.71
N LEU A 138 24.56 -45.79 18.86
CA LEU A 138 24.19 -46.94 19.68
C LEU A 138 24.06 -46.46 21.13
N VAL A 139 22.89 -46.67 21.73
CA VAL A 139 22.62 -46.25 23.11
C VAL A 139 23.02 -47.38 24.06
N GLU A 140 22.50 -48.58 23.83
CA GLU A 140 22.83 -49.78 24.60
C GLU A 140 22.83 -51.00 23.69
N THR A 141 23.71 -51.95 23.99
CA THR A 141 23.72 -53.28 23.39
C THR A 141 22.96 -54.20 24.35
N VAL A 142 22.00 -54.97 23.81
CA VAL A 142 21.24 -55.98 24.56
C VAL A 142 22.17 -57.09 25.07
#